data_AF-A0A2D6A0Z6-F1
#
_entry.id   AF-A0A2D6A0Z6-F1
#
_cell.length_a   1.000
_cell.length_b   1.000
_cell.length_c   1.000
_cell.angle_alpha   90.00
_cell.angle_beta   90.00
_cell.angle_gamma   90.00
#
_symmetry.space_group_name_H-M   'P 1'
#
loop_
_entity.id
_entity.type
_entity.pdbx_description
1 polymer ?
#
loop_
_entity_poly.entity_id
_entity_poly.type
_entity_poly.pdbx_seq_one_letter_code
_entity_poly.pdbx_strand_id
1 'polypeptide(L)'
;MIGEIDDKTKMINDIVFQTKLLSFNASVEAARAGEAGKGFSVVAAEIGQLAISSGQAAVEINQILSESTSTVEKVADDLRDTIQQLAQESVTKTKQSADMVEDSNQRVSRVFEQIAELTKVLDQLASSSKENSLGIKTIQESLVEIEAAASSNSGFASETASKITDLRKISKEIKELVDVVCDKEAEGQGVLAELASAAKKNSAKKGAGRAA
;
A
#
# COMPACT_ATOMS: atom_id res chain seq x y z
N MET A 1 5.60 -8.99 -66.14
CA MET A 1 7.08 -9.00 -66.02
C MET A 1 7.69 -10.40 -66.12
N ILE A 2 7.58 -11.31 -65.13
CA ILE A 2 8.18 -12.66 -65.27
C ILE A 2 7.57 -13.45 -66.45
N GLY A 3 6.25 -13.43 -66.61
CA GLY A 3 5.60 -14.07 -67.76
C GLY A 3 6.04 -13.50 -69.12
N GLU A 4 6.35 -12.20 -69.18
CA GLU A 4 6.87 -11.59 -70.42
C GLU A 4 8.30 -12.06 -70.73
N ILE A 5 9.13 -12.33 -69.71
CA ILE A 5 10.47 -12.89 -69.88
C ILE A 5 10.38 -14.36 -70.30
N ASP A 6 9.45 -15.13 -69.73
CA ASP A 6 9.18 -16.52 -70.14
C ASP A 6 8.78 -16.60 -71.63
N ASP A 7 7.87 -15.72 -72.07
CA ASP A 7 7.46 -15.62 -73.48
C ASP A 7 8.62 -15.22 -74.41
N LYS A 8 9.48 -14.30 -73.97
CA LYS A 8 10.68 -13.89 -74.73
C LYS A 8 11.72 -15.01 -74.80
N THR A 9 11.84 -15.81 -73.75
CA THR A 9 12.77 -16.94 -73.69
C THR A 9 12.30 -18.09 -74.58
N LYS A 10 10.98 -18.33 -74.67
CA LYS A 10 10.38 -19.23 -75.68
C LYS A 10 10.69 -18.77 -77.10
N MET A 11 10.50 -17.48 -77.40
CA MET A 11 10.84 -16.90 -78.70
C MET A 11 12.34 -17.05 -79.03
N ILE A 12 13.24 -16.87 -78.06
CA ILE A 12 14.68 -17.11 -78.25
C ILE A 12 14.94 -18.59 -78.61
N ASN A 13 14.26 -19.53 -77.96
CA ASN A 13 14.39 -20.95 -78.26
C ASN A 13 13.92 -21.30 -79.69
N ASP A 14 12.85 -20.66 -80.17
CA ASP A 14 12.39 -20.79 -81.55
C ASP A 14 13.43 -20.24 -82.56
N ILE A 15 14.03 -19.09 -82.26
CA ILE A 15 15.12 -18.49 -83.07
C ILE A 15 16.33 -19.43 -83.10
N VAL A 16 16.69 -20.03 -81.96
CA VAL A 16 17.78 -21.01 -81.87
C VAL A 16 17.52 -22.21 -82.76
N PHE A 17 16.30 -22.76 -82.74
CA PHE A 17 15.93 -23.89 -83.60
C PHE A 17 16.04 -23.55 -85.08
N GLN A 18 15.52 -22.38 -85.49
CA GLN A 18 15.63 -21.89 -86.86
C GLN A 18 17.10 -21.66 -87.28
N THR A 19 17.89 -21.05 -86.41
CA THR A 19 19.33 -20.77 -86.66
C THR A 19 20.12 -22.07 -86.80
N LYS A 20 19.83 -23.08 -85.97
CA LYS A 20 20.44 -24.42 -86.05
C LYS A 20 20.10 -25.14 -87.35
N LEU A 21 18.86 -25.04 -87.83
CA LEU A 21 18.45 -25.56 -89.13
C LEU A 21 19.16 -24.83 -90.27
N LEU A 22 19.25 -23.50 -90.19
CA LEU A 22 19.92 -22.67 -91.19
C LEU A 22 21.41 -22.98 -91.29
N SER A 23 22.09 -23.12 -90.14
CA SER A 23 23.50 -23.45 -90.06
C SER A 23 23.79 -24.87 -90.55
N PHE A 24 22.90 -25.82 -90.25
CA PHE A 24 22.98 -27.18 -90.77
C PHE A 24 22.87 -27.23 -92.30
N ASN A 25 21.87 -26.54 -92.87
CA ASN A 25 21.69 -26.45 -94.32
C ASN A 25 22.91 -25.79 -94.99
N ALA A 26 23.47 -24.75 -94.37
CA ALA A 26 24.69 -24.09 -94.84
C ALA A 26 25.92 -25.02 -94.80
N SER A 27 26.08 -25.83 -93.74
CA SER A 27 27.15 -26.86 -93.68
C SER A 27 27.00 -27.91 -94.78
N VAL A 28 25.78 -28.35 -95.08
CA VAL A 28 25.51 -29.33 -96.15
C VAL A 28 25.87 -28.76 -97.52
N GLU A 29 25.46 -27.53 -97.83
CA GLU A 29 25.75 -26.90 -99.12
C GLU A 29 27.23 -26.53 -99.27
N ALA A 30 27.90 -26.17 -98.17
CA ALA A 30 29.35 -25.98 -98.12
C ALA A 30 30.11 -27.29 -98.41
N ALA A 31 29.63 -28.43 -97.90
CA ALA A 31 30.20 -29.74 -98.24
C ALA A 31 29.99 -30.10 -99.72
N ARG A 32 28.84 -29.72 -100.29
CA ARG A 32 28.50 -29.95 -101.71
C ARG A 32 29.36 -29.13 -102.67
N ALA A 33 29.81 -27.94 -102.25
CA ALA A 33 30.71 -27.08 -103.03
C ALA A 33 32.19 -27.56 -103.03
N GLY A 34 32.53 -28.64 -102.31
CA GLY A 34 33.87 -29.23 -102.31
C GLY A 34 34.95 -28.29 -101.74
N GLU A 35 36.08 -28.15 -102.44
CA GLU A 35 37.22 -27.32 -102.00
C GLU A 35 36.85 -25.84 -101.80
N ALA A 36 35.95 -25.29 -102.61
CA ALA A 36 35.52 -23.89 -102.50
C ALA A 36 34.65 -23.61 -101.26
N GLY A 37 34.05 -24.64 -100.66
CA GLY A 37 33.15 -24.51 -99.50
C GLY A 37 33.81 -24.69 -98.14
N LYS A 38 35.10 -25.06 -98.07
CA LYS A 38 35.79 -25.36 -96.78
C LYS A 38 35.67 -24.24 -95.74
N GLY A 39 35.87 -22.99 -96.14
CA GLY A 39 35.74 -21.84 -95.23
C GLY A 39 34.31 -21.61 -94.73
N PHE A 40 33.32 -21.76 -95.61
CA PHE A 40 31.90 -21.64 -95.25
C PHE A 40 31.43 -22.77 -94.33
N SER A 41 31.97 -23.98 -94.47
CA SER A 41 31.65 -25.12 -93.61
C SER A 41 32.05 -24.86 -92.15
N VAL A 42 33.23 -24.26 -91.92
CA VAL A 42 33.71 -23.89 -90.57
C VAL A 42 32.81 -22.83 -89.95
N VAL A 43 32.45 -21.78 -90.70
CA VAL A 43 31.55 -20.72 -90.20
C VAL A 43 30.16 -21.29 -89.88
N ALA A 44 29.63 -22.17 -90.72
CA ALA A 44 28.34 -22.82 -90.48
C ALA A 44 28.34 -23.72 -89.23
N ALA A 45 29.43 -24.44 -88.97
CA ALA A 45 29.60 -25.21 -87.75
C ALA A 45 29.64 -24.32 -86.50
N GLU A 46 30.38 -23.19 -86.56
CA GLU A 46 30.47 -22.23 -85.45
C GLU A 46 29.11 -21.59 -85.13
N ILE A 47 28.34 -21.18 -86.15
CA ILE A 47 26.99 -20.64 -85.99
C ILE A 47 26.06 -21.70 -85.36
N GLY A 48 26.18 -22.97 -85.76
CA GLY A 48 25.42 -24.06 -85.16
C GLY A 48 25.75 -24.25 -83.68
N GLN A 49 27.02 -24.15 -83.31
CA GLN A 49 27.48 -24.24 -81.93
C GLN A 49 26.99 -23.06 -81.08
N LEU A 50 27.05 -21.83 -81.61
CA LEU A 50 26.48 -20.62 -81.00
C LEU A 50 24.96 -20.74 -80.78
N ALA A 51 24.24 -21.32 -81.74
CA ALA A 51 22.81 -21.57 -81.60
C ALA A 51 22.52 -22.55 -80.47
N ILE A 52 23.24 -23.68 -80.38
CA ILE A 52 23.09 -24.65 -79.29
C ILE A 52 23.37 -24.00 -77.93
N SER A 53 24.46 -23.25 -77.82
CA SER A 53 24.82 -22.56 -76.58
C SER A 53 23.75 -21.53 -76.18
N SER A 54 23.19 -20.78 -77.13
CA SER A 54 22.10 -19.82 -76.88
C SER A 54 20.81 -20.50 -76.43
N GLY A 55 20.47 -21.66 -77.00
CA GLY A 55 19.31 -22.45 -76.57
C GLY A 55 19.47 -22.98 -75.14
N GLN A 56 20.68 -23.39 -74.79
CA GLN A 56 21.00 -23.86 -73.44
C GLN A 56 20.87 -22.75 -72.40
N ALA A 57 21.37 -21.54 -72.70
CA ALA A 57 21.17 -20.36 -71.87
C ALA A 57 19.68 -19.99 -71.72
N ALA A 58 18.88 -20.10 -72.79
CA ALA A 58 17.43 -19.88 -72.71
C ALA A 58 16.73 -20.89 -71.78
N VAL A 59 17.14 -22.16 -71.80
CA VAL A 59 16.60 -23.17 -70.86
C VAL A 59 16.96 -22.84 -69.42
N GLU A 60 18.21 -22.44 -69.15
CA GLU A 60 18.65 -22.02 -67.81
C GLU A 60 17.87 -20.80 -67.30
N ILE A 61 17.62 -19.81 -68.16
CA ILE A 61 16.79 -18.64 -67.81
C ILE A 61 15.36 -19.09 -67.42
N ASN A 62 14.73 -19.97 -68.20
CA ASN A 62 13.39 -20.48 -67.87
C ASN A 62 13.37 -21.22 -66.55
N GLN A 63 14.42 -21.99 -66.23
CA GLN A 63 14.52 -22.68 -64.95
C GLN A 63 14.60 -21.68 -63.79
N ILE A 64 15.46 -20.66 -63.88
CA ILE A 64 15.58 -19.61 -62.87
C ILE A 64 14.26 -18.84 -62.71
N LEU A 65 13.55 -18.57 -63.81
CA LEU A 65 12.24 -17.90 -63.75
C LEU A 65 11.21 -18.75 -63.00
N SER A 66 11.15 -20.05 -63.27
CA SER A 66 10.26 -21.00 -62.58
C SER A 66 10.55 -21.08 -61.08
N GLU A 67 11.84 -21.17 -60.71
CA GLU A 67 12.27 -21.14 -59.31
C GLU A 67 11.94 -19.79 -58.63
N SER A 68 12.10 -18.69 -59.36
CA SER A 68 11.77 -17.34 -58.89
C SER A 68 10.27 -17.17 -58.66
N THR A 69 9.41 -17.63 -59.59
CA THR A 69 7.95 -17.56 -59.42
C THR A 69 7.50 -18.38 -58.22
N SER A 70 8.03 -19.60 -58.07
CA SER A 70 7.70 -20.45 -56.93
C SER A 70 8.12 -19.81 -55.60
N THR A 71 9.28 -19.17 -55.55
CA THR A 71 9.75 -18.47 -54.36
C THR A 71 8.87 -17.26 -54.03
N VAL A 72 8.49 -16.47 -55.04
CA VAL A 72 7.59 -15.31 -54.85
C VAL A 72 6.20 -15.75 -54.38
N GLU A 73 5.66 -16.85 -54.91
CA GLU A 73 4.38 -17.42 -54.46
C GLU A 73 4.44 -17.85 -53.00
N LYS A 74 5.48 -18.58 -52.59
CA LYS A 74 5.69 -18.97 -51.18
C LYS A 74 5.78 -17.75 -50.26
N VAL A 75 6.56 -16.74 -50.64
CA VAL A 75 6.70 -15.51 -49.86
C VAL A 75 5.35 -14.77 -49.77
N ALA A 76 4.56 -14.76 -50.84
CA ALA A 76 3.23 -14.13 -50.82
C ALA A 76 2.26 -14.86 -49.89
N ASP A 77 2.33 -16.20 -49.82
CA ASP A 77 1.51 -17.01 -48.92
C ASP A 77 1.97 -16.86 -47.46
N ASP A 78 3.28 -16.94 -47.18
CA ASP A 78 3.84 -16.71 -45.84
C ASP A 78 3.49 -15.30 -45.32
N LEU A 79 3.51 -14.29 -46.20
CA LEU A 79 3.09 -12.93 -45.87
C LEU A 79 1.60 -12.86 -45.53
N ARG A 80 0.73 -13.57 -46.27
CA ARG A 80 -0.71 -13.59 -45.96
C ARG A 80 -0.96 -14.20 -44.59
N ASP A 81 -0.32 -15.32 -44.27
CA ASP A 81 -0.46 -15.98 -42.97
C ASP A 81 0.05 -15.11 -41.84
N THR A 82 1.23 -14.48 -42.03
CA THR A 82 1.82 -13.56 -41.06
C THR A 82 0.89 -12.35 -40.81
N ILE A 83 0.31 -11.78 -41.86
CA ILE A 83 -0.62 -10.65 -41.74
C ILE A 83 -1.88 -11.06 -40.99
N GLN A 84 -2.45 -12.23 -41.28
CA GLN A 84 -3.62 -12.74 -40.55
C GLN A 84 -3.32 -12.96 -39.07
N GLN A 85 -2.16 -13.55 -38.76
CA GLN A 85 -1.73 -13.77 -37.38
C GLN A 85 -1.53 -12.45 -36.64
N LEU A 86 -0.86 -11.46 -37.25
CA LEU A 86 -0.66 -10.14 -36.66
C LEU A 86 -1.98 -9.40 -36.43
N ALA A 87 -2.92 -9.50 -37.38
CA ALA A 87 -4.25 -8.91 -37.23
C ALA A 87 -5.00 -9.52 -36.04
N GLN A 88 -4.97 -10.85 -35.91
CA GLN A 88 -5.62 -11.56 -34.80
C GLN A 88 -4.97 -11.23 -33.45
N GLU A 89 -3.63 -11.17 -33.40
CA GLU A 89 -2.91 -10.78 -32.19
C GLU A 89 -3.23 -9.34 -31.79
N SER A 90 -3.28 -8.41 -32.75
CA SER A 90 -3.63 -7.00 -32.52
C SER A 90 -5.03 -6.84 -31.94
N VAL A 91 -6.02 -7.55 -32.49
CA VAL A 91 -7.40 -7.55 -31.96
C VAL A 91 -7.44 -8.11 -30.54
N THR A 92 -6.73 -9.21 -30.28
CA THR A 92 -6.69 -9.85 -28.96
C THR A 92 -6.05 -8.94 -27.91
N LYS A 93 -4.89 -8.34 -28.23
CA LYS A 93 -4.20 -7.38 -27.35
C LYS A 93 -5.05 -6.14 -27.10
N THR A 94 -5.74 -5.63 -28.11
CA THR A 94 -6.64 -4.48 -27.97
C THR A 94 -7.80 -4.79 -27.03
N LYS A 95 -8.40 -5.99 -27.15
CA LYS A 95 -9.46 -6.44 -26.24
C LYS A 95 -8.97 -6.57 -24.80
N GLN A 96 -7.81 -7.21 -24.60
CA GLN A 96 -7.19 -7.32 -23.27
C GLN A 96 -6.90 -5.94 -22.67
N SER A 97 -6.41 -4.99 -23.47
CA SER A 97 -6.19 -3.62 -23.02
C SER A 97 -7.49 -2.94 -22.60
N ALA A 98 -8.59 -3.16 -23.33
CA ALA A 98 -9.89 -2.61 -22.97
C ALA A 98 -10.39 -3.18 -21.63
N ASP A 99 -10.25 -4.49 -21.42
CA ASP A 99 -10.62 -5.15 -20.16
C ASP A 99 -9.79 -4.60 -18.97
N MET A 100 -8.49 -4.36 -19.17
CA MET A 100 -7.62 -3.77 -18.15
C MET A 100 -7.99 -2.32 -17.80
N VAL A 101 -8.42 -1.53 -18.78
CA VAL A 101 -8.90 -0.15 -18.56
C VAL A 101 -10.20 -0.17 -17.76
N GLU A 102 -11.11 -1.10 -18.04
CA GLU A 102 -12.36 -1.25 -17.29
C GLU A 102 -12.10 -1.64 -15.83
N ASP A 103 -11.23 -2.63 -15.57
CA ASP A 103 -10.83 -2.97 -14.19
C ASP A 103 -10.18 -1.78 -13.47
N SER A 104 -9.32 -1.02 -14.18
CA SER A 104 -8.68 0.17 -13.62
C SER A 104 -9.71 1.24 -13.23
N ASN A 105 -10.73 1.47 -14.07
CA ASN A 105 -11.82 2.40 -13.76
C ASN A 105 -12.60 1.96 -12.52
N GLN A 106 -12.91 0.67 -12.40
CA GLN A 106 -13.60 0.13 -11.22
C GLN A 106 -12.75 0.25 -9.95
N ARG A 107 -11.43 0.09 -10.06
CA ARG A 107 -10.50 0.31 -8.94
C ARG A 107 -10.44 1.78 -8.53
N VAL A 108 -10.43 2.70 -9.49
CA VAL A 108 -10.47 4.14 -9.21
C VAL A 108 -11.79 4.53 -8.53
N SER A 109 -12.94 4.02 -8.99
CA SER A 109 -14.22 4.26 -8.34
C SER A 109 -14.24 3.79 -6.88
N ARG A 110 -13.70 2.60 -6.59
CA ARG A 110 -13.55 2.10 -5.21
C ARG A 110 -12.68 3.00 -4.34
N VAL A 111 -11.61 3.57 -4.90
CA VAL A 111 -10.76 4.53 -4.16
C VAL A 111 -11.56 5.77 -3.78
N PHE A 112 -12.40 6.31 -4.67
CA PHE A 112 -13.26 7.45 -4.35
C PHE A 112 -14.29 7.13 -3.26
N GLU A 113 -14.88 5.94 -3.27
CA GLU A 113 -15.78 5.48 -2.22
C GLU A 113 -15.06 5.41 -0.86
N GLN A 114 -13.84 4.86 -0.83
CA GLN A 114 -13.01 4.80 0.38
C GLN A 114 -12.62 6.19 0.90
N ILE A 115 -12.32 7.13 0.00
CA ILE A 115 -12.03 8.52 0.38
C ILE A 115 -13.27 9.19 1.00
N ALA A 116 -14.46 8.96 0.44
CA ALA A 116 -15.70 9.47 0.98
C ALA A 116 -15.99 8.90 2.39
N GLU A 117 -15.76 7.60 2.60
CA GLU A 117 -15.88 6.98 3.92
C GLU A 117 -14.87 7.53 4.92
N LEU A 118 -13.60 7.69 4.51
CA LEU A 118 -12.56 8.30 5.34
C LEU A 118 -12.92 9.72 5.78
N THR A 119 -13.50 10.52 4.88
CA THR A 119 -13.97 11.88 5.18
C THR A 119 -15.05 11.86 6.27
N LYS A 120 -16.00 10.92 6.18
CA LYS A 120 -17.04 10.75 7.22
C LYS A 120 -16.44 10.38 8.58
N VAL A 121 -15.43 9.52 8.60
CA VAL A 121 -14.73 9.15 9.85
C VAL A 121 -13.99 10.35 10.44
N LEU A 122 -13.38 11.19 9.61
CA LEU A 122 -12.72 12.42 10.07
C LEU A 122 -13.72 13.43 10.68
N ASP A 123 -14.91 13.57 10.10
CA ASP A 123 -15.96 14.42 10.67
C ASP A 123 -16.43 13.90 12.04
N GLN A 124 -16.63 12.59 12.15
CA GLN A 124 -16.98 11.95 13.43
C GLN A 124 -15.88 12.16 14.48
N LEU A 125 -14.61 11.98 14.09
CA LEU A 125 -13.46 12.17 14.96
C LEU A 125 -13.35 13.62 15.45
N ALA A 126 -13.59 14.59 14.57
CA ALA A 126 -13.60 16.01 14.93
C ALA A 126 -14.71 16.32 15.96
N SER A 127 -15.91 15.75 15.77
CA SER A 127 -17.01 15.88 16.73
C SER A 127 -16.65 15.27 18.10
N SER A 128 -16.15 14.03 18.12
CA SER A 128 -15.73 13.37 19.37
C SER A 128 -14.58 14.11 20.06
N SER A 129 -13.63 14.67 19.30
CA SER A 129 -12.55 15.49 19.86
C SER A 129 -13.09 16.74 20.55
N LYS A 130 -14.10 17.40 19.96
CA LYS A 130 -14.78 18.55 20.57
C LYS A 130 -15.51 18.16 21.86
N GLU A 131 -16.21 17.03 21.87
CA GLU A 131 -16.87 16.51 23.06
C GLU A 131 -15.88 16.18 24.18
N ASN A 132 -14.77 15.53 23.85
CA ASN A 132 -13.69 15.27 24.80
C ASN A 132 -13.12 16.57 25.38
N SER A 133 -12.91 17.59 24.56
CA SER A 133 -12.45 18.90 25.03
C SER A 133 -13.43 19.54 26.01
N LEU A 134 -14.73 19.45 25.74
CA LEU A 134 -15.77 19.90 26.67
C LEU A 134 -15.77 19.07 27.95
N GLY A 135 -15.66 17.74 27.86
CA GLY A 135 -15.57 16.85 29.01
C GLY A 135 -14.37 17.16 29.91
N ILE A 136 -13.20 17.44 29.31
CA ILE A 136 -12.01 17.88 30.04
C ILE A 136 -12.27 19.20 30.77
N LYS A 137 -12.97 20.15 30.15
CA LYS A 137 -13.33 21.41 30.80
C LYS A 137 -14.22 21.19 32.03
N THR A 138 -15.24 20.33 31.90
CA THR A 138 -16.11 19.98 33.03
C THR A 138 -15.33 19.29 34.15
N ILE A 139 -14.41 18.37 33.82
CA ILE A 139 -13.52 17.72 34.80
C ILE A 139 -12.68 18.77 35.53
N GLN A 140 -12.14 19.76 34.80
CA GLN A 140 -11.36 20.84 35.40
C GLN A 140 -12.20 21.68 36.37
N GLU A 141 -13.45 22.00 36.02
CA GLU A 141 -14.37 22.73 36.90
C GLU A 141 -14.67 21.93 38.19
N SER A 142 -14.96 20.62 38.06
CA SER A 142 -15.18 19.76 39.23
C SER A 142 -13.93 19.63 40.12
N LEU A 143 -12.72 19.65 39.55
CA LEU A 143 -11.49 19.61 40.34
C LEU A 143 -11.33 20.87 41.21
N VAL A 144 -11.70 22.04 40.71
CA VAL A 144 -11.68 23.29 41.50
C VAL A 144 -12.66 23.21 42.68
N GLU A 145 -13.85 22.66 42.47
CA GLU A 145 -14.82 22.45 43.56
C GLU A 145 -14.30 21.46 44.62
N ILE A 146 -13.69 20.36 44.18
CA ILE A 146 -13.06 19.38 45.08
C ILE A 146 -11.93 20.03 45.89
N GLU A 147 -11.10 20.86 45.27
CA GLU A 147 -10.01 21.57 45.94
C GLU A 147 -10.56 22.54 47.00
N ALA A 148 -11.62 23.30 46.67
CA ALA A 148 -12.29 24.18 47.61
C ALA A 148 -12.89 23.41 48.80
N ALA A 149 -13.54 22.28 48.55
CA ALA A 149 -14.10 21.41 49.59
C ALA A 149 -13.00 20.83 50.50
N ALA A 150 -11.89 20.36 49.92
CA ALA A 150 -10.74 19.84 50.66
C ALA A 150 -10.10 20.91 51.56
N SER A 151 -9.95 22.14 51.05
CA SER A 151 -9.44 23.28 51.82
C SER A 151 -10.35 23.63 53.00
N SER A 152 -11.66 23.73 52.76
CA SER A 152 -12.66 23.98 53.81
C SER A 152 -12.64 22.89 54.89
N ASN A 153 -12.59 21.62 54.49
CA ASN A 153 -12.51 20.49 55.42
C ASN A 153 -11.24 20.53 56.28
N SER A 154 -10.10 20.95 55.71
CA SER A 154 -8.87 21.19 56.48
C SER A 154 -9.06 22.32 57.52
N GLY A 155 -9.75 23.39 57.15
CA GLY A 155 -10.13 24.47 58.06
C GLY A 155 -10.98 23.99 59.23
N PHE A 156 -12.03 23.21 58.96
CA PHE A 156 -12.86 22.60 60.01
C PHE A 156 -12.06 21.67 60.92
N ALA A 157 -11.14 20.87 60.38
CA ALA A 157 -10.27 20.01 61.16
C ALA A 157 -9.36 20.82 62.10
N SER A 158 -8.81 21.94 61.62
CA SER A 158 -7.99 22.85 62.43
C SER A 158 -8.79 23.52 63.55
N GLU A 159 -9.97 24.06 63.24
CA GLU A 159 -10.87 24.65 64.24
C GLU A 159 -11.30 23.62 65.29
N THR A 160 -11.63 22.41 64.86
CA THR A 160 -11.97 21.30 65.76
C THR A 160 -10.81 20.96 66.68
N ALA A 161 -9.58 20.91 66.18
CA ALA A 161 -8.39 20.70 67.00
C ALA A 161 -8.19 21.82 68.04
N SER A 162 -8.46 23.07 67.69
CA SER A 162 -8.43 24.21 68.63
C SER A 162 -9.49 24.03 69.72
N LYS A 163 -10.74 23.74 69.35
CA LYS A 163 -11.84 23.50 70.32
C LYS A 163 -11.55 22.34 71.26
N ILE A 164 -10.92 21.27 70.77
CA ILE A 164 -10.46 20.16 71.62
C ILE A 164 -9.42 20.64 72.64
N THR A 165 -8.53 21.55 72.25
CA THR A 165 -7.53 22.14 73.15
C THR A 165 -8.18 23.01 74.23
N ASP A 166 -9.17 23.82 73.86
CA ASP A 166 -9.97 24.60 74.81
C ASP A 166 -10.74 23.70 75.79
N LEU A 167 -11.40 22.65 75.29
CA LEU A 167 -12.08 21.66 76.12
C LEU A 167 -11.13 20.94 77.08
N ARG A 168 -9.91 20.63 76.66
CA ARG A 168 -8.87 20.07 77.55
C ARG A 168 -8.48 21.05 78.65
N LYS A 169 -8.37 22.35 78.34
CA LYS A 169 -8.07 23.38 79.34
C LYS A 169 -9.19 23.49 80.37
N ILE A 170 -10.44 23.58 79.92
CA ILE A 170 -11.63 23.59 80.80
C ILE A 170 -11.67 22.32 81.66
N SER A 171 -11.40 21.15 81.07
CA SER A 171 -11.35 19.90 81.81
C SER A 171 -10.28 19.91 82.92
N LYS A 172 -9.12 20.52 82.66
CA LYS A 172 -8.06 20.68 83.66
C LYS A 172 -8.47 21.67 84.77
N GLU A 173 -9.07 22.80 84.42
CA GLU A 173 -9.57 23.78 85.39
C GLU A 173 -10.66 23.19 86.30
N ILE A 174 -11.59 22.40 85.74
CA ILE A 174 -12.59 21.67 86.53
C ILE A 174 -11.91 20.69 87.48
N LYS A 175 -10.89 19.96 87.01
CA LYS A 175 -10.15 19.02 87.86
C LYS A 175 -9.46 19.74 89.03
N GLU A 176 -8.77 20.85 88.76
CA GLU A 176 -8.15 21.68 89.80
C GLU A 176 -9.18 22.21 90.80
N LEU A 177 -10.37 22.62 90.33
CA LEU A 177 -11.46 23.07 91.21
C LEU A 177 -11.98 21.93 92.10
N VAL A 178 -12.13 20.73 91.55
CA VAL A 178 -12.54 19.54 92.32
C VAL A 178 -11.49 19.18 93.37
N ASP A 179 -10.20 19.21 93.02
CA ASP A 179 -9.11 18.94 93.96
C ASP A 179 -9.14 19.94 95.14
N VAL A 180 -9.34 21.24 94.87
CA VAL A 180 -9.49 22.28 95.92
C VAL A 180 -10.71 22.05 96.81
N VAL A 181 -11.84 21.62 96.24
CA VAL A 181 -13.05 21.31 97.02
C VAL A 181 -12.81 20.10 97.92
N CYS A 182 -12.17 19.04 97.40
CA CYS A 182 -11.80 17.86 98.18
C CYS A 182 -10.82 18.19 99.31
N ASP A 183 -9.81 19.03 99.06
CA ASP A 183 -8.86 19.48 100.10
C ASP A 183 -9.57 20.26 101.20
N LYS A 184 -10.45 21.20 100.85
CA LYS A 184 -11.25 21.95 101.83
C LYS A 184 -12.23 21.08 102.61
N GLU A 185 -12.80 20.05 101.97
CA GLU A 185 -13.66 19.09 102.64
C GLU A 185 -12.86 18.24 103.66
N ALA A 186 -11.63 17.83 103.30
CA ALA A 186 -10.73 17.13 104.20
C ALA A 186 -10.27 18.00 105.38
N GLU A 187 -9.94 19.28 105.15
CA GLU A 187 -9.66 20.26 106.21
C GLU A 187 -10.87 20.44 107.13
N GLY A 188 -12.08 20.57 106.57
CA GLY A 188 -13.33 20.69 107.33
C GLY A 188 -13.60 19.46 108.20
N GLN A 189 -13.37 18.25 107.69
CA GLN A 189 -13.46 17.01 108.46
C GLN A 189 -12.39 16.94 109.56
N GLY A 190 -11.17 17.44 109.30
CA GLY A 190 -10.11 17.57 110.30
C GLY A 190 -10.47 18.51 111.45
N VAL A 191 -11.04 19.69 111.15
CA VAL A 191 -11.51 20.65 112.15
C VAL A 191 -12.65 20.06 112.99
N LEU A 192 -13.59 19.35 112.36
CA LEU A 192 -14.66 18.64 113.07
C LEU A 192 -14.11 17.54 114.00
N ALA A 193 -13.09 16.80 113.57
CA ALA A 193 -12.42 15.79 114.38
C ALA A 193 -11.65 16.41 115.55
N GLU A 194 -10.95 17.53 115.35
CA GLU A 194 -10.29 18.27 116.43
C GLU A 194 -11.28 18.83 117.44
N LEU A 195 -12.38 19.45 116.99
CA LEU A 195 -13.47 19.93 117.85
C LEU A 195 -14.10 18.79 118.65
N ALA A 196 -14.32 17.63 118.03
CA ALA A 196 -14.81 16.44 118.72
C ALA A 196 -13.81 15.93 119.77
N SER A 197 -12.50 15.99 119.49
CA SER A 197 -11.44 15.61 120.44
C SER A 197 -11.34 16.60 121.61
N ALA A 198 -11.48 17.90 121.35
CA ALA A 198 -11.47 18.96 122.35
C ALA A 198 -12.69 18.88 123.27
N ALA A 199 -13.86 18.59 122.70
CA ALA A 199 -15.08 18.32 123.47
C ALA A 199 -14.92 17.10 124.41
N LYS A 200 -14.30 16.01 123.94
CA LYS A 200 -13.96 14.84 124.77
C LYS A 200 -12.94 15.15 125.89
N LYS A 201 -11.92 15.98 125.63
CA LYS A 201 -10.97 16.41 126.69
C LYS A 201 -11.64 17.31 127.74
N ASN A 202 -12.58 18.14 127.34
CA ASN A 202 -13.27 19.06 128.26
C ASN A 202 -14.29 18.34 129.17
N SER A 203 -14.96 17.29 128.67
CA SER A 203 -15.81 16.42 129.50
C SER A 203 -15.00 15.58 130.50
N ALA A 204 -13.78 15.15 130.15
CA ALA A 204 -12.87 14.46 131.07
C ALA A 204 -12.38 15.36 132.22
N LYS A 205 -12.11 16.65 131.97
CA LYS A 205 -11.75 17.61 133.02
C LYS A 205 -12.90 17.92 133.99
N LYS A 206 -14.16 17.93 133.53
CA LYS A 206 -15.34 18.08 134.41
C LYS A 206 -15.63 16.83 135.26
N GLY A 207 -15.19 15.65 134.85
CA GLY A 207 -15.29 14.42 135.64
C GLY A 207 -14.27 14.32 136.77
N ALA A 208 -13.04 14.81 136.56
CA ALA A 208 -11.97 14.73 137.56
C ALA A 208 -12.10 15.75 138.71
N GLY A 209 -12.89 16.81 138.55
CA GLY A 209 -13.23 17.75 139.64
C GLY A 209 -14.27 17.22 140.64
N ARG A 210 -14.69 15.95 140.52
CA ARG A 210 -15.73 15.33 141.35
C ARG A 210 -15.26 14.11 142.16
N ALA A 211 -13.94 13.90 142.24
CA ALA A 211 -13.31 12.98 143.20
C ALA A 211 -12.39 13.79 144.13
N ALA A 212 -13.02 14.71 144.86
CA ALA A 212 -12.68 15.08 146.22
C ALA A 212 -13.74 14.45 147.13
#